data_AF-A0A3G9J7F8-F1
#
_entry.id   AF-A0A3G9J7F8-F1
#
_cell.length_a   1.000
_cell.length_b   1.000
_cell.length_c   1.000
_cell.angle_alpha   90.00
_cell.angle_beta   90.00
_cell.angle_gamma   90.00
#
_symmetry.space_group_name_H-M   'P 1'
#
loop_
_entity.id
_entity.type
_entity.pdbx_description
1 polymer ?
#
loop_
_entity_poly.entity_id
_entity_poly.type
_entity_poly.pdbx_seq_one_letter_code
_entity_poly.pdbx_strand_id
1 'polypeptide(L)'
;MTLFGQPAYKTSNSENAFQYFITATDDAGQSYEFTVYEGPSGLAIGGHRIDSHTILAAQSFVQYVKEASPADFEETMMYEDTGCTIVYGCKDGVCYYREIPKFTTIEHNNKELPDLTQNQLDEVLTIDFSNIKDEDDLWFWKNDMLDFSNVHFPTIRDLMRKDLIVTLGKTIGLEEVKVIGVEEGFCPEFSAETPEMALIALTEVWAWKTTAGKPTKKRHLNCSSFAWTLARAVYGFYGGNLDKTHAQANAFYEVYEDKISSQEDTLRFFYALLDLFKFKRL
;
A
#
# COMPACT_ATOMS: atom_id res chain seq x y z
N MET A 1 13.47 7.78 36.88
CA MET A 1 14.11 8.82 36.04
C MET A 1 13.97 8.39 34.59
N THR A 2 13.59 9.29 33.69
CA THR A 2 13.64 9.06 32.25
C THR A 2 15.00 9.50 31.72
N LEU A 3 15.56 8.76 30.75
CA LEU A 3 16.85 9.12 30.12
C LEU A 3 16.74 10.38 29.26
N PHE A 4 15.57 10.62 28.67
CA PHE A 4 15.33 11.69 27.72
C PHE A 4 14.19 12.60 28.19
N GLY A 5 14.26 13.85 27.76
CA GLY A 5 13.18 14.83 27.88
C GLY A 5 12.13 14.66 26.78
N GLN A 6 11.42 15.72 26.44
CA GLN A 6 10.47 15.72 25.33
C GLN A 6 11.20 15.71 23.98
N PRO A 7 10.63 15.06 22.94
CA PRO A 7 11.18 15.13 21.59
C PRO A 7 11.05 16.55 21.02
N ALA A 8 11.83 16.83 19.97
CA ALA A 8 11.76 18.09 19.23
C ALA A 8 10.39 18.29 18.57
N TYR A 9 9.78 17.21 18.09
CA TYR A 9 8.38 17.15 17.75
C TYR A 9 7.82 15.74 18.01
N LYS A 10 6.50 15.67 18.08
CA LYS A 10 5.73 14.42 18.18
C LYS A 10 4.43 14.56 17.40
N THR A 11 4.03 13.51 16.68
CA THR A 11 2.77 13.46 15.94
C THR A 11 1.98 12.20 16.32
N SER A 12 0.78 12.05 15.75
CA SER A 12 -0.02 10.82 15.87
C SER A 12 0.11 9.90 14.65
N ASN A 13 0.88 10.29 13.63
CA ASN A 13 1.17 9.45 12.48
C ASN A 13 2.33 8.50 12.85
N SER A 14 2.10 7.18 12.78
CA SER A 14 3.12 6.17 13.11
C SER A 14 4.35 6.23 12.22
N GLU A 15 4.23 6.73 11.00
CA GLU A 15 5.31 6.86 10.01
C GLU A 15 6.10 8.18 10.18
N ASN A 16 5.71 9.02 11.15
CA ASN A 16 6.36 10.27 11.50
C ASN A 16 6.15 10.60 12.99
N ALA A 17 6.40 9.63 13.87
CA ALA A 17 5.88 9.69 15.24
C ALA A 17 6.59 10.73 16.10
N PHE A 18 7.92 10.82 16.01
CA PHE A 18 8.73 11.77 16.78
C PHE A 18 10.13 11.97 16.19
N GLN A 19 10.82 13.00 16.67
CA GLN A 19 12.25 13.19 16.47
C GLN A 19 12.93 13.80 17.68
N TYR A 20 14.11 13.28 18.04
CA TYR A 20 15.05 13.86 18.99
C TYR A 20 16.29 14.38 18.26
N PHE A 21 16.88 15.45 18.81
CA PHE A 21 18.24 15.86 18.51
C PHE A 21 19.12 15.44 19.67
N ILE A 22 20.15 14.64 19.40
CA ILE A 22 21.07 14.13 20.40
C ILE A 22 22.45 14.74 20.15
N THR A 23 23.04 15.27 21.21
CA THR A 23 24.44 15.70 21.24
C THR A 23 25.19 14.76 22.17
N ALA A 24 26.20 14.08 21.64
CA ALA A 24 27.15 13.28 22.41
C ALA A 24 28.48 14.02 22.50
N THR A 25 29.13 13.99 23.65
CA THR A 25 30.43 14.63 23.87
C THR A 25 31.43 13.57 24.30
N ASP A 26 32.61 13.55 23.68
CA ASP A 26 33.70 12.65 24.07
C ASP A 26 34.54 13.20 25.24
N ASP A 27 35.48 12.41 25.72
CA ASP A 27 36.38 12.78 26.82
C ASP A 27 37.29 13.97 26.48
N ALA A 28 37.47 14.29 25.20
CA ALA A 28 38.22 15.46 24.73
C ALA A 28 37.35 16.72 24.65
N GLY A 29 36.04 16.63 24.93
CA GLY A 29 35.08 17.72 24.84
C GLY A 29 34.56 17.96 23.42
N GLN A 30 34.90 17.10 22.44
CA GLN A 30 34.38 17.19 21.09
C GLN A 30 32.93 16.71 21.09
N SER A 31 32.05 17.49 20.45
CA SER A 31 30.62 17.17 20.36
C SER A 31 30.25 16.65 18.98
N TYR A 32 29.33 15.69 18.96
CA TYR A 32 28.79 15.01 17.80
C TYR A 32 27.27 15.06 17.85
N GLU A 33 26.64 15.41 16.74
CA GLU A 33 25.19 15.60 16.65
C GLU A 33 24.56 14.59 15.71
N PHE A 34 23.46 14.00 16.14
CA PHE A 34 22.65 13.08 15.33
C PHE A 34 21.19 13.16 15.74
N THR A 35 20.31 12.64 14.88
CA THR A 35 18.86 12.57 15.16
C THR A 35 18.44 11.15 15.46
N VAL A 36 17.44 11.00 16.32
CA VAL A 36 16.73 9.73 16.53
C VAL A 36 15.27 9.98 16.23
N TYR A 37 14.69 9.23 15.30
CA TYR A 37 13.33 9.49 14.81
C TYR A 37 12.61 8.20 14.45
N GLU A 38 11.28 8.23 14.50
CA GLU A 38 10.43 7.16 13.97
C GLU A 38 9.90 7.61 12.60
N GLY A 39 10.30 6.90 11.53
CA GLY A 39 9.89 7.18 10.15
C GLY A 39 9.02 6.06 9.54
N PRO A 40 8.76 6.08 8.22
CA PRO A 40 7.94 5.06 7.56
C PRO A 40 8.49 3.63 7.67
N SER A 41 9.81 3.50 7.79
CA SER A 41 10.49 2.21 8.01
C SER A 41 10.75 1.89 9.49
N GLY A 42 10.12 2.64 10.41
CA GLY A 42 10.32 2.54 11.86
C GLY A 42 11.46 3.39 12.42
N LEU A 43 11.88 3.05 13.64
CA LEU A 43 12.93 3.74 14.39
C LEU A 43 14.27 3.78 13.65
N ALA A 44 14.82 4.98 13.49
CA ALA A 44 16.07 5.23 12.79
C ALA A 44 16.93 6.29 13.50
N ILE A 45 18.23 6.26 13.20
CA ILE A 45 19.20 7.29 13.58
C ILE A 45 19.68 8.00 12.31
N GLY A 46 19.43 9.30 12.24
CA GLY A 46 19.87 10.17 11.16
C GLY A 46 21.15 10.91 11.50
N GLY A 47 21.93 11.27 10.48
CA GLY A 47 23.19 11.99 10.66
C GLY A 47 24.08 11.92 9.42
N HIS A 48 25.22 12.60 9.47
CA HIS A 48 26.16 12.65 8.35
C HIS A 48 26.95 11.33 8.23
N ARG A 49 26.53 10.42 7.34
CA ARG A 49 27.07 9.04 7.22
C ARG A 49 28.57 8.94 6.89
N ILE A 50 29.22 10.03 6.49
CA ILE A 50 30.65 10.05 6.14
C ILE A 50 31.53 10.35 7.38
N ASP A 51 30.96 10.85 8.48
CA ASP A 51 31.73 11.07 9.72
C ASP A 51 31.75 9.82 10.60
N SER A 52 32.91 9.16 10.64
CA SER A 52 33.12 7.96 11.46
C SER A 52 32.92 8.22 12.96
N HIS A 53 33.18 9.45 13.44
CA HIS A 53 33.00 9.76 14.84
C HIS A 53 31.53 9.91 15.23
N THR A 54 30.71 10.54 14.38
CA THR A 54 29.24 10.55 14.56
C THR A 54 28.65 9.13 14.55
N ILE A 55 29.18 8.23 13.72
CA ILE A 55 28.76 6.81 13.73
C ILE A 55 29.10 6.14 15.06
N LEU A 56 30.33 6.31 15.57
CA LEU A 56 30.76 5.76 16.86
C LEU A 56 29.95 6.34 18.04
N ALA A 57 29.61 7.63 17.97
CA ALA A 57 28.76 8.28 18.96
C ALA A 57 27.34 7.69 18.94
N ALA A 58 26.74 7.50 17.77
CA ALA A 58 25.43 6.85 17.61
C ALA A 58 25.44 5.39 18.10
N GLN A 59 26.50 4.64 17.83
CA GLN A 59 26.65 3.26 18.32
C GLN A 59 26.75 3.21 19.86
N SER A 60 27.54 4.11 20.44
CA SER A 60 27.64 4.26 21.90
C SER A 60 26.30 4.63 22.53
N PHE A 61 25.54 5.53 21.89
CA PHE A 61 24.19 5.89 22.30
C PHE A 61 23.24 4.68 22.28
N VAL A 62 23.25 3.87 21.23
CA VAL A 62 22.40 2.66 21.16
C VAL A 62 22.73 1.70 22.30
N GLN A 63 24.02 1.51 22.61
CA GLN A 63 24.43 0.65 23.72
C GLN A 63 23.92 1.20 25.06
N TYR A 64 24.09 2.51 25.29
CA TYR A 64 23.60 3.19 26.48
C TYR A 64 22.08 3.03 26.68
N VAL A 65 21.30 3.18 25.61
CA VAL A 65 19.83 3.03 25.67
C VAL A 65 19.43 1.59 25.94
N LYS A 66 20.12 0.60 25.37
CA LYS A 66 19.83 -0.83 25.59
C LYS A 66 20.08 -1.30 27.02
N GLU A 67 21.01 -0.66 27.72
CA GLU A 67 21.33 -0.97 29.12
C GLU A 67 20.35 -0.32 30.10
N ALA A 68 19.56 0.65 29.65
CA ALA A 68 18.61 1.34 30.48
C ALA A 68 17.30 0.55 30.62
N SER A 69 16.74 0.56 31.83
CA SER A 69 15.38 0.05 32.04
C SER A 69 14.37 1.00 31.37
N PRO A 70 13.45 0.48 30.53
CA PRO A 70 12.43 1.32 29.90
C PRO A 70 11.53 1.94 30.97
N ALA A 71 11.22 3.22 30.81
CA ALA A 71 10.22 3.88 31.64
C ALA A 71 8.82 3.38 31.26
N ASP A 72 7.89 3.49 32.20
CA ASP A 72 6.48 3.23 31.90
C ASP A 72 5.96 4.30 30.94
N PHE A 73 5.36 3.88 29.83
CA PHE A 73 4.67 4.76 28.88
C PHE A 73 3.59 4.00 28.10
N GLU A 74 2.64 4.75 27.54
CA GLU A 74 1.67 4.27 26.57
C GLU A 74 1.49 5.36 25.52
N GLU A 75 1.48 4.97 24.25
CA GLU A 75 1.25 5.84 23.11
C GLU A 75 0.18 5.26 22.21
N THR A 76 -0.59 6.15 21.60
CA THR A 76 -1.61 5.82 20.61
C THR A 76 -1.31 6.58 19.32
N MET A 77 -1.13 5.83 18.24
CA MET A 77 -0.80 6.35 16.91
C MET A 77 -1.79 5.81 15.87
N MET A 78 -1.81 6.44 14.71
CA MET A 78 -2.58 6.02 13.54
C MET A 78 -1.60 5.62 12.44
N TYR A 79 -1.78 4.42 11.90
CA TYR A 79 -1.14 4.01 10.66
C TYR A 79 -1.95 4.57 9.50
N GLU A 80 -1.37 5.46 8.70
CA GLU A 80 -2.14 6.26 7.73
C GLU A 80 -2.78 5.40 6.66
N ASP A 81 -2.06 4.42 6.10
CA ASP A 81 -2.50 3.58 4.99
C ASP A 81 -3.82 2.84 5.24
N THR A 82 -4.00 2.30 6.44
CA THR A 82 -5.20 1.55 6.84
C THR A 82 -6.11 2.32 7.79
N GLY A 83 -5.61 3.41 8.37
CA GLY A 83 -6.23 4.09 9.50
C GLY A 83 -6.23 3.27 10.80
N CYS A 84 -5.54 2.14 10.87
CA CYS A 84 -5.43 1.33 12.07
C CYS A 84 -4.89 2.15 13.24
N THR A 85 -5.42 1.92 14.43
CA THR A 85 -4.90 2.52 15.65
C THR A 85 -3.84 1.59 16.25
N ILE A 86 -2.62 2.08 16.39
CA ILE A 86 -1.53 1.38 17.05
C ILE A 86 -1.47 1.86 18.50
N VAL A 87 -1.55 0.93 19.45
CA VAL A 87 -1.32 1.19 20.87
C VAL A 87 -0.09 0.42 21.31
N TYR A 88 0.95 1.13 21.75
CA TYR A 88 2.19 0.51 22.20
C TYR A 88 2.72 1.22 23.45
N GLY A 89 3.52 0.51 24.23
CA GLY A 89 4.02 1.04 25.48
C GLY A 89 4.92 0.07 26.21
N CYS A 90 5.39 0.47 27.38
CA CYS A 90 6.04 -0.41 28.33
C CYS A 90 5.44 -0.18 29.71
N LYS A 91 5.23 -1.26 30.47
CA LYS A 91 4.70 -1.23 31.84
C LYS A 91 5.46 -2.22 32.71
N ASP A 92 6.03 -1.74 33.80
CA ASP A 92 6.83 -2.54 34.74
C ASP A 92 7.95 -3.34 34.04
N GLY A 93 8.59 -2.72 33.05
CA GLY A 93 9.65 -3.33 32.24
C GLY A 93 9.17 -4.27 31.12
N VAL A 94 7.86 -4.49 30.98
CA VAL A 94 7.27 -5.33 29.93
C VAL A 94 6.66 -4.45 28.85
N CYS A 95 7.21 -4.52 27.63
CA CYS A 95 6.71 -3.77 26.49
C CYS A 95 5.59 -4.53 25.76
N TYR A 96 4.60 -3.79 25.28
CA TYR A 96 3.45 -4.32 24.57
C TYR A 96 3.15 -3.50 23.32
N TYR A 97 2.52 -4.17 22.36
CA TYR A 97 2.12 -3.62 21.08
C TYR A 97 0.77 -4.23 20.70
N ARG A 98 -0.16 -3.40 20.24
CA ARG A 98 -1.48 -3.83 19.76
C ARG A 98 -1.89 -2.96 18.59
N GLU A 99 -2.26 -3.61 17.50
CA GLU A 99 -3.00 -2.98 16.42
C GLU A 99 -4.49 -3.18 16.63
N ILE A 100 -5.24 -2.09 16.50
CA ILE A 100 -6.68 -2.06 16.56
C ILE A 100 -7.16 -1.64 15.17
N PRO A 101 -7.64 -2.59 14.34
CA PRO A 101 -8.18 -2.26 13.05
C PRO A 101 -9.32 -1.25 13.18
N LYS A 102 -9.30 -0.19 12.37
CA LYS A 102 -10.38 0.82 12.37
C LYS A 102 -11.70 0.24 11.86
N PHE A 103 -11.63 -0.85 11.11
CA PHE A 103 -12.75 -1.47 10.42
C PHE A 103 -12.98 -2.90 10.92
N THR A 104 -13.32 -3.03 12.21
CA THR A 104 -13.75 -4.29 12.83
C THR A 104 -15.14 -4.76 12.36
N THR A 105 -15.84 -3.96 11.53
CA THR A 105 -17.19 -4.23 11.02
C THR A 105 -17.25 -4.76 9.60
N ILE A 106 -16.12 -5.09 8.95
CA ILE A 106 -16.22 -6.13 7.91
C ILE A 106 -16.47 -7.39 8.70
N GLU A 107 -17.75 -7.76 8.86
CA GLU A 107 -18.18 -8.82 9.76
C GLU A 107 -17.22 -10.01 9.64
N HIS A 108 -16.47 -10.27 10.71
CA HIS A 108 -15.63 -11.46 10.91
C HIS A 108 -16.42 -12.79 10.81
N ASN A 109 -17.70 -12.73 10.40
CA ASN A 109 -18.59 -13.87 10.29
C ASN A 109 -18.18 -14.83 9.18
N ASN A 110 -17.49 -14.37 8.13
CA ASN A 110 -16.91 -15.26 7.12
C ASN A 110 -15.40 -15.05 7.05
N LYS A 111 -14.62 -16.06 7.49
CA LYS A 111 -13.15 -16.07 7.39
C LYS A 111 -12.64 -16.17 5.95
N GLU A 112 -13.54 -16.26 4.98
CA GLU A 112 -13.28 -16.63 3.60
C GLU A 112 -13.77 -15.53 2.67
N LEU A 113 -13.05 -15.33 1.57
CA LEU A 113 -13.48 -14.46 0.49
C LEU A 113 -14.81 -14.98 -0.09
N PRO A 114 -15.68 -14.10 -0.63
CA PRO A 114 -16.97 -14.53 -1.18
C PRO A 114 -16.79 -15.55 -2.30
N ASP A 115 -17.72 -16.51 -2.38
CA ASP A 115 -17.76 -17.47 -3.48
C ASP A 115 -18.04 -16.76 -4.82
N LEU A 116 -17.38 -17.23 -5.86
CA LEU A 116 -17.62 -16.78 -7.22
C LEU A 116 -18.87 -17.46 -7.80
N THR A 117 -19.63 -16.71 -8.58
CA THR A 117 -20.62 -17.29 -9.49
C THR A 117 -19.92 -18.06 -10.62
N GLN A 118 -20.62 -19.01 -11.25
CA GLN A 118 -20.04 -19.75 -12.39
C GLN A 118 -19.54 -18.82 -13.50
N ASN A 119 -20.29 -17.76 -13.80
CA ASN A 119 -19.88 -16.77 -14.81
C ASN A 119 -18.56 -16.09 -14.45
N GLN A 120 -18.31 -15.81 -13.17
CA GLN A 120 -17.05 -15.21 -12.70
C GLN A 120 -15.89 -16.21 -12.73
N LEU A 121 -16.14 -17.49 -12.42
CA LEU A 121 -15.14 -18.56 -12.56
C LEU A 121 -14.70 -18.74 -14.02
N ASP A 122 -15.65 -18.70 -14.95
CA ASP A 122 -15.40 -18.86 -16.38
C ASP A 122 -14.57 -17.71 -16.97
N GLU A 123 -14.40 -16.58 -16.26
CA GLU A 123 -13.58 -15.46 -16.73
C GLU A 123 -12.12 -15.84 -16.86
N VAL A 124 -11.58 -16.63 -15.94
CA VAL A 124 -10.18 -17.09 -16.00
C VAL A 124 -9.95 -17.99 -17.21
N LEU A 125 -10.95 -18.82 -17.55
CA LEU A 125 -10.84 -19.82 -18.61
C LEU A 125 -11.01 -19.24 -20.02
N THR A 126 -11.55 -18.03 -20.14
CA THR A 126 -11.92 -17.43 -21.43
C THR A 126 -10.94 -16.37 -21.93
N ILE A 127 -9.88 -16.09 -21.16
CA ILE A 127 -8.86 -15.12 -21.52
C ILE A 127 -7.70 -15.82 -22.22
N ASP A 128 -7.53 -15.55 -23.50
CA ASP A 128 -6.32 -15.90 -24.26
C ASP A 128 -5.83 -14.67 -25.05
N PHE A 129 -4.71 -14.12 -24.62
CA PHE A 129 -4.04 -12.98 -25.25
C PHE A 129 -2.69 -13.34 -25.87
N SER A 130 -2.35 -14.63 -25.94
CA SER A 130 -1.04 -15.12 -26.37
C SER A 130 -0.65 -14.68 -27.79
N ASN A 131 -1.63 -14.40 -28.65
CA ASN A 131 -1.43 -14.03 -30.05
C ASN A 131 -1.42 -12.51 -30.32
N ILE A 132 -1.55 -11.67 -29.28
CA ILE A 132 -1.64 -10.21 -29.45
C ILE A 132 -0.24 -9.59 -29.53
N LYS A 133 -0.04 -8.77 -30.56
CA LYS A 133 1.15 -7.91 -30.70
C LYS A 133 0.81 -6.52 -30.18
N ASP A 134 1.52 -6.11 -29.14
CA ASP A 134 1.55 -4.75 -28.64
C ASP A 134 3.02 -4.31 -28.72
N GLU A 135 3.34 -3.43 -29.68
CA GLU A 135 4.72 -3.08 -30.02
C GLU A 135 5.32 -2.07 -29.05
N ASP A 136 4.49 -1.29 -28.37
CA ASP A 136 4.93 -0.16 -27.55
C ASP A 136 5.21 -0.55 -26.09
N ASP A 137 4.60 -1.62 -25.57
CA ASP A 137 4.80 -2.08 -24.19
C ASP A 137 4.71 -3.60 -24.02
N LEU A 138 5.68 -4.30 -24.65
CA LEU A 138 5.75 -5.76 -24.65
C LEU A 138 5.80 -6.38 -23.25
N TRP A 139 6.39 -5.71 -22.26
CA TRP A 139 6.60 -6.31 -20.94
C TRP A 139 5.29 -6.41 -20.15
N PHE A 140 4.47 -5.34 -20.07
CA PHE A 140 3.31 -5.32 -19.18
C PHE A 140 2.27 -6.37 -19.53
N TRP A 141 2.08 -6.60 -20.83
CA TRP A 141 1.10 -7.56 -21.34
C TRP A 141 1.64 -8.99 -21.46
N LYS A 142 2.96 -9.20 -21.43
CA LYS A 142 3.56 -10.53 -21.69
C LYS A 142 4.34 -11.11 -20.53
N ASN A 143 4.89 -10.25 -19.68
CA ASN A 143 5.74 -10.64 -18.58
C ASN A 143 5.09 -10.21 -17.27
N ASP A 144 5.05 -11.14 -16.32
CA ASP A 144 4.96 -10.77 -14.93
C ASP A 144 6.37 -10.39 -14.48
N MET A 145 6.57 -9.13 -14.09
CA MET A 145 7.91 -8.64 -13.80
C MET A 145 8.32 -8.89 -12.35
N LEU A 146 7.38 -9.20 -11.46
CA LEU A 146 7.57 -9.09 -10.02
C LEU A 146 6.72 -10.09 -9.23
N ASP A 147 7.38 -11.02 -8.53
CA ASP A 147 6.73 -11.98 -7.61
C ASP A 147 6.72 -11.40 -6.18
N PHE A 148 6.04 -10.26 -5.99
CA PHE A 148 5.97 -9.56 -4.70
C PHE A 148 4.75 -9.94 -3.86
N SER A 149 3.76 -10.60 -4.45
CA SER A 149 2.46 -10.85 -3.83
C SER A 149 1.88 -12.19 -4.28
N ASN A 150 1.00 -12.75 -3.45
CA ASN A 150 0.20 -13.90 -3.81
C ASN A 150 -0.94 -13.58 -4.81
N VAL A 151 -1.21 -12.29 -5.04
CA VAL A 151 -2.21 -11.85 -6.02
C VAL A 151 -1.71 -12.14 -7.43
N HIS A 152 -2.44 -12.97 -8.17
CA HIS A 152 -2.08 -13.35 -9.53
C HIS A 152 -2.36 -12.21 -10.52
N PHE A 153 -1.39 -11.31 -10.66
CA PHE A 153 -1.44 -10.11 -11.51
C PHE A 153 -2.02 -10.36 -12.92
N PRO A 154 -1.58 -11.40 -13.67
CA PRO A 154 -2.10 -11.64 -15.02
C PRO A 154 -3.63 -11.81 -15.05
N THR A 155 -4.22 -12.43 -14.02
CA THR A 155 -5.68 -12.67 -13.98
C THR A 155 -6.46 -11.36 -13.97
N ILE A 156 -6.06 -10.40 -13.13
CA ILE A 156 -6.76 -9.11 -13.00
C ILE A 156 -6.46 -8.22 -14.21
N ARG A 157 -5.18 -8.13 -14.61
CA ARG A 157 -4.75 -7.38 -15.80
C ARG A 157 -5.55 -7.78 -17.02
N ASP A 158 -5.67 -9.09 -17.24
CA ASP A 158 -6.25 -9.62 -18.44
C ASP A 158 -7.79 -9.53 -18.45
N LEU A 159 -8.42 -9.70 -17.27
CA LEU A 159 -9.84 -9.42 -17.11
C LEU A 159 -10.16 -7.96 -17.47
N MET A 160 -9.37 -7.01 -16.95
CA MET A 160 -9.58 -5.59 -17.24
C MET A 160 -9.39 -5.28 -18.72
N ARG A 161 -8.36 -5.87 -19.34
CA ARG A 161 -8.10 -5.72 -20.76
C ARG A 161 -9.28 -6.22 -21.59
N LYS A 162 -9.82 -7.40 -21.24
CA LYS A 162 -10.99 -8.01 -21.91
C LYS A 162 -12.20 -7.08 -21.87
N ASP A 163 -12.48 -6.46 -20.74
CA ASP A 163 -13.67 -5.62 -20.58
C ASP A 163 -13.59 -4.28 -21.32
N LEU A 164 -12.37 -3.78 -21.50
CA LEU A 164 -12.13 -2.55 -22.26
C LEU A 164 -12.16 -2.77 -23.77
N ILE A 165 -12.36 -4.01 -24.25
CA ILE A 165 -12.48 -4.30 -25.68
C ILE A 165 -13.78 -3.69 -26.22
N VAL A 166 -13.65 -2.55 -26.90
CA VAL A 166 -14.78 -1.87 -27.56
C VAL A 166 -15.12 -2.50 -28.92
N THR A 167 -14.15 -3.09 -29.61
CA THR A 167 -14.32 -3.69 -30.94
C THR A 167 -13.82 -5.13 -30.93
N LEU A 168 -14.66 -6.07 -31.38
CA LEU A 168 -14.30 -7.48 -31.46
C LEU A 168 -13.01 -7.67 -32.27
N GLY A 169 -11.98 -8.24 -31.64
CA GLY A 169 -10.67 -8.51 -32.27
C GLY A 169 -9.66 -7.37 -32.20
N LYS A 170 -9.99 -6.20 -31.63
CA LYS A 170 -9.02 -5.13 -31.32
C LYS A 170 -8.92 -4.95 -29.81
N THR A 171 -7.86 -5.47 -29.22
CA THR A 171 -7.56 -5.28 -27.79
C THR A 171 -6.93 -3.93 -27.53
N ILE A 172 -7.20 -3.37 -26.35
CA ILE A 172 -6.63 -2.09 -25.92
C ILE A 172 -5.13 -2.23 -25.61
N GLY A 173 -4.32 -1.25 -26.05
CA GLY A 173 -2.92 -1.07 -25.63
C GLY A 173 -2.76 -0.06 -24.49
N LEU A 174 -1.56 0.05 -23.90
CA LEU A 174 -1.32 0.98 -22.79
C LEU A 174 -1.42 2.45 -23.19
N GLU A 175 -0.96 2.84 -24.39
CA GLU A 175 -1.14 4.20 -24.88
C GLU A 175 -2.63 4.55 -25.09
N GLU A 176 -3.47 3.59 -25.50
CA GLU A 176 -4.93 3.81 -25.57
C GLU A 176 -5.53 3.98 -24.17
N VAL A 177 -5.10 3.19 -23.18
CA VAL A 177 -5.49 3.38 -21.76
C VAL A 177 -5.12 4.79 -21.30
N LYS A 178 -3.90 5.24 -21.57
CA LYS A 178 -3.41 6.56 -21.20
C LYS A 178 -4.22 7.69 -21.84
N VAL A 179 -4.52 7.59 -23.13
CA VAL A 179 -5.36 8.57 -23.83
C VAL A 179 -6.74 8.67 -23.18
N ILE A 180 -7.38 7.53 -22.91
CA ILE A 180 -8.68 7.50 -22.22
C ILE A 180 -8.57 8.11 -20.82
N GLY A 181 -7.53 7.77 -20.06
CA GLY A 181 -7.30 8.32 -18.71
C GLY A 181 -7.24 9.84 -18.71
N VAL A 182 -6.46 10.42 -19.63
CA VAL A 182 -6.33 11.88 -19.79
C VAL A 182 -7.66 12.53 -20.18
N GLU A 183 -8.40 11.94 -21.12
CA GLU A 183 -9.72 12.45 -21.53
C GLU A 183 -10.73 12.45 -20.38
N GLU A 184 -10.64 11.46 -19.48
CA GLU A 184 -11.55 11.31 -18.33
C GLU A 184 -11.06 12.07 -17.08
N GLY A 185 -9.92 12.77 -17.16
CA GLY A 185 -9.40 13.66 -16.12
C GLY A 185 -8.49 13.00 -15.09
N PHE A 186 -8.02 11.77 -15.34
CA PHE A 186 -7.00 11.12 -14.51
C PHE A 186 -5.61 11.72 -14.76
N CYS A 187 -4.75 11.68 -13.74
CA CYS A 187 -3.41 12.26 -13.82
C CYS A 187 -2.52 11.41 -14.74
N PRO A 188 -1.82 12.02 -15.73
CA PRO A 188 -0.91 11.31 -16.61
C PRO A 188 0.45 11.03 -15.96
N GLU A 189 0.53 10.85 -14.63
CA GLU A 189 1.70 10.24 -13.96
C GLU A 189 1.77 8.74 -14.32
N PHE A 190 1.75 8.51 -15.62
CA PHE A 190 1.86 7.27 -16.33
C PHE A 190 3.29 7.22 -16.81
N SER A 191 4.03 6.22 -16.35
CA SER A 191 5.12 5.70 -17.15
C SER A 191 4.93 4.20 -17.23
N ALA A 192 4.89 3.67 -18.45
CA ALA A 192 5.15 2.25 -18.68
C ALA A 192 6.60 1.86 -18.32
N GLU A 193 7.35 2.78 -17.69
CA GLU A 193 8.63 2.48 -17.07
C GLU A 193 8.45 1.76 -15.72
N THR A 194 7.26 1.84 -15.09
CA THR A 194 6.98 1.17 -13.81
C THR A 194 5.72 0.29 -13.85
N PRO A 195 5.81 -1.01 -13.48
CA PRO A 195 4.68 -1.95 -13.34
C PRO A 195 3.48 -1.42 -12.57
N GLU A 196 3.74 -0.69 -11.50
CA GLU A 196 2.77 -0.14 -10.57
C GLU A 196 1.89 0.92 -11.25
N MET A 197 2.51 1.88 -11.94
CA MET A 197 1.78 2.97 -12.59
C MET A 197 0.97 2.49 -13.79
N ALA A 198 1.48 1.50 -14.52
CA ALA A 198 0.74 0.87 -15.62
C ALA A 198 -0.53 0.15 -15.10
N LEU A 199 -0.44 -0.58 -13.98
CA LEU A 199 -1.59 -1.21 -13.34
C LEU A 199 -2.57 -0.19 -12.78
N ILE A 200 -2.11 0.89 -12.15
CA ILE A 200 -2.97 1.96 -11.64
C ILE A 200 -3.78 2.55 -12.80
N ALA A 201 -3.12 2.94 -13.89
CA ALA A 201 -3.78 3.54 -15.05
C ALA A 201 -4.82 2.61 -15.70
N LEU A 202 -4.46 1.33 -15.92
CA LEU A 202 -5.39 0.32 -16.43
C LEU A 202 -6.62 0.20 -15.53
N THR A 203 -6.40 0.15 -14.22
CA THR A 203 -7.45 -0.07 -13.23
C THR A 203 -8.38 1.13 -13.11
N GLU A 204 -7.85 2.37 -13.12
CA GLU A 204 -8.65 3.59 -13.08
C GLU A 204 -9.57 3.67 -14.29
N VAL A 205 -9.01 3.48 -15.50
CA VAL A 205 -9.76 3.52 -16.76
C VAL A 205 -10.79 2.41 -16.81
N TRP A 206 -10.40 1.18 -16.44
CA TRP A 206 -11.30 0.06 -16.35
C TRP A 206 -12.47 0.37 -15.42
N ALA A 207 -12.20 0.72 -14.16
CA ALA A 207 -13.25 1.01 -13.18
C ALA A 207 -14.15 2.17 -13.64
N TRP A 208 -13.58 3.19 -14.29
CA TRP A 208 -14.34 4.32 -14.80
C TRP A 208 -15.25 3.97 -15.98
N LYS A 209 -14.82 3.09 -16.89
CA LYS A 209 -15.55 2.75 -18.11
C LYS A 209 -16.50 1.56 -17.94
N THR A 210 -16.15 0.60 -17.10
CA THR A 210 -16.83 -0.71 -17.03
C THR A 210 -17.71 -0.86 -15.81
N THR A 211 -17.85 0.17 -14.96
CA THR A 211 -18.74 0.14 -13.80
C THR A 211 -19.85 1.18 -13.91
N ALA A 212 -21.04 0.86 -13.41
CA ALA A 212 -22.17 1.78 -13.36
C ALA A 212 -21.92 2.94 -12.39
N GLY A 213 -22.38 4.14 -12.75
CA GLY A 213 -22.33 5.30 -11.86
C GLY A 213 -22.35 6.63 -12.62
N LYS A 214 -22.66 7.71 -11.91
CA LYS A 214 -22.58 9.06 -12.47
C LYS A 214 -21.14 9.59 -12.37
N PRO A 215 -20.64 10.34 -13.37
CA PRO A 215 -19.31 10.93 -13.33
C PRO A 215 -19.28 12.05 -12.28
N THR A 216 -18.74 11.74 -11.10
CA THR A 216 -18.65 12.66 -9.96
C THR A 216 -17.22 12.63 -9.43
N LYS A 217 -16.78 13.71 -8.77
CA LYS A 217 -15.47 13.75 -8.09
C LYS A 217 -15.29 12.59 -7.11
N LYS A 218 -16.35 12.21 -6.39
CA LYS A 218 -16.34 11.05 -5.50
C LYS A 218 -16.10 9.74 -6.26
N ARG A 219 -16.80 9.52 -7.38
CA ARG A 219 -16.60 8.32 -8.20
C ARG A 219 -15.16 8.27 -8.74
N HIS A 220 -14.63 9.39 -9.21
CA HIS A 220 -13.26 9.49 -9.68
C HIS A 220 -12.27 9.11 -8.56
N LEU A 221 -12.45 9.66 -7.35
CA LEU A 221 -11.63 9.31 -6.19
C LEU A 221 -11.73 7.82 -5.80
N ASN A 222 -12.93 7.23 -5.91
CA ASN A 222 -13.11 5.80 -5.70
C ASN A 222 -12.38 4.96 -6.76
N CYS A 223 -12.38 5.37 -8.03
CA CYS A 223 -11.65 4.67 -9.09
C CYS A 223 -10.14 4.69 -8.81
N SER A 224 -9.60 5.86 -8.44
CA SER A 224 -8.20 5.98 -8.01
C SER A 224 -7.94 5.11 -6.78
N SER A 225 -8.73 5.22 -5.72
CA SER A 225 -8.55 4.44 -4.50
C SER A 225 -8.58 2.92 -4.74
N PHE A 226 -9.45 2.45 -5.63
CA PHE A 226 -9.51 1.06 -6.07
C PHE A 226 -8.24 0.65 -6.81
N ALA A 227 -7.76 1.49 -7.73
CA ALA A 227 -6.52 1.28 -8.47
C ALA A 227 -5.28 1.22 -7.58
N TRP A 228 -5.17 2.15 -6.64
CA TRP A 228 -4.08 2.19 -5.66
C TRP A 228 -4.11 0.98 -4.72
N THR A 229 -5.29 0.51 -4.31
CA THR A 229 -5.39 -0.73 -3.52
C THR A 229 -4.90 -1.94 -4.31
N LEU A 230 -5.25 -2.05 -5.60
CA LEU A 230 -4.80 -3.16 -6.44
C LEU A 230 -3.30 -3.09 -6.75
N ALA A 231 -2.75 -1.90 -6.96
CA ALA A 231 -1.31 -1.72 -7.13
C ALA A 231 -0.54 -2.08 -5.86
N ARG A 232 -1.07 -1.70 -4.68
CA ARG A 232 -0.56 -2.18 -3.39
C ARG A 232 -0.61 -3.70 -3.32
N ALA A 233 -1.75 -4.28 -3.64
CA ALA A 233 -1.98 -5.71 -3.52
C ALA A 233 -1.10 -6.54 -4.45
N VAL A 234 -0.74 -6.02 -5.62
CA VAL A 234 0.11 -6.73 -6.59
C VAL A 234 1.61 -6.46 -6.38
N TYR A 235 1.99 -5.21 -6.14
CA TYR A 235 3.40 -4.79 -6.17
C TYR A 235 3.93 -4.30 -4.81
N GLY A 236 3.12 -4.31 -3.75
CA GLY A 236 3.50 -3.76 -2.45
C GLY A 236 3.68 -2.24 -2.49
N PHE A 237 3.07 -1.55 -3.45
CA PHE A 237 3.21 -0.10 -3.62
C PHE A 237 2.27 0.67 -2.69
N TYR A 238 2.85 1.37 -1.71
CA TYR A 238 2.12 2.16 -0.72
C TYR A 238 1.86 3.58 -1.23
N GLY A 239 0.59 4.00 -1.23
CA GLY A 239 0.13 5.27 -1.78
C GLY A 239 -0.61 6.19 -0.81
N GLY A 240 -0.57 5.88 0.49
CA GLY A 240 -1.29 6.62 1.52
C GLY A 240 -2.80 6.37 1.50
N ASN A 241 -3.53 7.27 2.16
CA ASN A 241 -4.96 7.15 2.44
C ASN A 241 -5.76 8.27 1.76
N LEU A 242 -6.19 7.98 0.53
CA LEU A 242 -6.95 8.92 -0.31
C LEU A 242 -8.34 9.26 0.28
N ASP A 243 -9.03 8.26 0.84
CA ASP A 243 -10.31 8.42 1.52
C ASP A 243 -10.61 7.26 2.47
N LYS A 244 -11.71 7.36 3.22
CA LYS A 244 -12.13 6.30 4.14
C LYS A 244 -12.32 4.94 3.45
N THR A 245 -12.76 4.93 2.18
CA THR A 245 -12.97 3.69 1.41
C THR A 245 -11.63 3.04 1.05
N HIS A 246 -10.64 3.83 0.68
CA HIS A 246 -9.27 3.39 0.43
C HIS A 246 -8.66 2.76 1.69
N ALA A 247 -8.79 3.40 2.85
CA ALA A 247 -8.33 2.83 4.12
C ALA A 247 -8.99 1.48 4.42
N GLN A 248 -10.29 1.35 4.14
CA GLN A 248 -11.03 0.09 4.30
C GLN A 248 -10.52 -0.99 3.35
N ALA A 249 -10.22 -0.61 2.12
CA ALA A 249 -9.72 -1.48 1.07
C ALA A 249 -8.33 -2.02 1.39
N ASN A 250 -7.45 -1.15 1.90
CA ASN A 250 -6.13 -1.47 2.39
C ASN A 250 -6.18 -2.43 3.60
N ALA A 251 -7.03 -2.12 4.59
CA ALA A 251 -7.24 -3.03 5.73
C ALA A 251 -7.85 -4.37 5.30
N PHE A 252 -8.73 -4.36 4.29
CA PHE A 252 -9.28 -5.59 3.72
C PHE A 252 -8.19 -6.44 3.07
N TYR A 253 -7.28 -5.84 2.29
CA TYR A 253 -6.14 -6.56 1.71
C TYR A 253 -5.27 -7.24 2.79
N GLU A 254 -4.86 -6.52 3.84
CA GLU A 254 -4.02 -7.09 4.91
C GLU A 254 -4.66 -8.31 5.60
N VAL A 255 -5.99 -8.36 5.72
CA VAL A 255 -6.70 -9.50 6.33
C VAL A 255 -6.72 -10.75 5.45
N TYR A 256 -6.55 -10.58 4.13
CA TYR A 256 -6.70 -11.65 3.15
C TYR A 256 -5.44 -11.96 2.33
N GLU A 257 -4.37 -11.17 2.43
CA GLU A 257 -3.11 -11.35 1.70
C GLU A 257 -2.57 -12.79 1.79
N ASP A 258 -2.50 -13.35 3.01
CA ASP A 258 -2.04 -14.72 3.27
C ASP A 258 -3.04 -15.82 2.81
N LYS A 259 -4.26 -15.44 2.45
CA LYS A 259 -5.32 -16.35 2.02
C LYS A 259 -5.48 -16.41 0.51
N ILE A 260 -4.86 -15.48 -0.21
CA ILE A 260 -4.83 -15.50 -1.68
C ILE A 260 -3.73 -16.49 -2.05
N SER A 261 -4.07 -17.55 -2.77
CA SER A 261 -3.11 -18.60 -3.14
C SER A 261 -3.27 -19.10 -4.57
N SER A 262 -4.26 -18.57 -5.28
CA SER A 262 -4.67 -19.04 -6.59
C SER A 262 -5.26 -17.91 -7.44
N GLN A 263 -5.42 -18.17 -8.73
CA GLN A 263 -6.15 -17.29 -9.65
C GLN A 263 -7.61 -17.12 -9.23
N GLU A 264 -8.21 -18.16 -8.64
CA GLU A 264 -9.56 -18.10 -8.12
C GLU A 264 -9.65 -17.18 -6.91
N ASP A 265 -8.76 -17.33 -5.92
CA ASP A 265 -8.72 -16.44 -4.75
C ASP A 265 -8.44 -15.00 -5.15
N THR A 266 -7.59 -14.80 -6.16
CA THR A 266 -7.32 -13.49 -6.77
C THR A 266 -8.61 -12.85 -7.29
N LEU A 267 -9.45 -13.61 -8.01
CA LEU A 267 -10.76 -13.13 -8.47
C LEU A 267 -11.72 -12.88 -7.30
N ARG A 268 -11.76 -13.77 -6.31
CA ARG A 268 -12.62 -13.59 -5.11
C ARG A 268 -12.25 -12.28 -4.38
N PHE A 269 -10.96 -12.01 -4.23
CA PHE A 269 -10.45 -10.76 -3.67
C PHE A 269 -10.85 -9.56 -4.54
N PHE A 270 -10.64 -9.64 -5.85
CA PHE A 270 -11.00 -8.59 -6.80
C PHE A 270 -12.49 -8.23 -6.74
N TYR A 271 -13.38 -9.22 -6.73
CA TYR A 271 -14.83 -9.00 -6.63
C TYR A 271 -15.26 -8.47 -5.27
N ALA A 272 -14.68 -8.96 -4.18
CA ALA A 272 -14.93 -8.40 -2.85
C ALA A 272 -14.52 -6.92 -2.78
N LEU A 273 -13.43 -6.56 -3.45
CA LEU A 273 -12.98 -5.19 -3.55
C LEU A 273 -13.96 -4.33 -4.36
N LEU A 274 -14.51 -4.83 -5.47
CA LEU A 274 -15.57 -4.13 -6.21
C LEU A 274 -16.80 -3.86 -5.34
N ASP A 275 -17.23 -4.84 -4.55
CA ASP A 275 -18.36 -4.70 -3.64
C ASP A 275 -18.09 -3.65 -2.56
N LEU A 276 -16.87 -3.60 -2.01
CA LEU A 276 -16.44 -2.60 -1.04
C LEU A 276 -16.54 -1.18 -1.61
N PHE A 277 -16.12 -0.97 -2.85
CA PHE A 277 -16.23 0.32 -3.55
C PHE A 277 -17.62 0.59 -4.15
N LYS A 278 -18.55 -0.39 -4.05
CA LYS A 278 -19.89 -0.37 -4.65
C LYS A 278 -19.86 -0.23 -6.17
N PHE A 279 -18.84 -0.81 -6.79
CA PHE A 279 -18.69 -0.85 -8.23
C PHE A 279 -19.51 -2.00 -8.81
N LYS A 280 -20.62 -1.64 -9.46
CA LYS A 280 -21.41 -2.59 -10.24
C LYS A 280 -20.87 -2.64 -11.66
N ARG A 281 -20.18 -3.72 -12.02
CA ARG A 281 -19.70 -3.95 -13.39
C ARG A 281 -20.88 -4.01 -14.39
N LEU A 282 -20.68 -3.43 -15.58
CA LEU A 282 -21.68 -3.24 -16.64
C LEU A 282 -21.90 -4.50 -17.49
#